data_AF-A0A7V4HI82-F1
#
_entry.id   AF-A0A7V4HI82-F1
#
_cell.length_a   1.000
_cell.length_b   1.000
_cell.length_c   1.000
_cell.angle_alpha   90.00
_cell.angle_beta   90.00
_cell.angle_gamma   90.00
#
_symmetry.space_group_name_H-M   'P 1'
#
loop_
_entity.id
_entity.type
_entity.pdbx_description
1 polymer ?
#
loop_
_entity_poly.entity_id
_entity_poly.type
_entity_poly.pdbx_seq_one_letter_code
_entity_poly.pdbx_strand_id
1 'polypeptide(L)'
;MANSQKPIVSLDQQKRAVKFSAFELDNKIVFEFFDRQPAEQRDELVFRAIYIGVLALMEDRLSAFLAKTQNELGAQLESLKLIFEMKKEIFFKTAVKGMAAEEDVIGFLRESFRARGWEDTAEPTGSKAGKLSGNKTGDILCRVAGTDRTIVIEVKYDKSYRLGDILDKDIFTKKA
;
A
#
# COMPACT_ATOMS: atom_id res chain seq x y z
N MET A 1 34.78 -31.88 -31.46
CA MET A 1 35.14 -30.55 -32.00
C MET A 1 33.85 -29.75 -32.12
N ALA A 2 33.70 -28.66 -31.38
CA ALA A 2 32.47 -27.88 -31.33
C ALA A 2 32.39 -26.99 -32.58
N ASN A 3 31.38 -27.24 -33.42
CA ASN A 3 31.12 -26.45 -34.62
C ASN A 3 30.50 -25.12 -34.17
N SER A 4 31.33 -24.12 -33.86
CA SER A 4 30.86 -22.79 -33.47
C SER A 4 30.34 -22.08 -34.71
N GLN A 5 29.03 -22.17 -34.93
CA GLN A 5 28.35 -21.52 -36.04
C GLN A 5 28.52 -20.01 -35.88
N LYS A 6 29.27 -19.39 -36.80
CA LYS A 6 29.51 -17.94 -36.76
C LYS A 6 28.17 -17.20 -36.82
N PRO A 7 27.94 -16.19 -35.97
CA PRO A 7 26.72 -15.40 -36.00
C PRO A 7 26.64 -14.61 -37.31
N ILE A 8 25.45 -14.60 -37.92
CA ILE A 8 25.19 -13.92 -39.21
C ILE A 8 25.41 -12.40 -39.09
N VAL A 9 25.15 -11.84 -37.91
CA VAL A 9 25.28 -10.42 -37.63
C VAL A 9 26.32 -10.19 -36.53
N SER A 10 27.22 -9.24 -36.76
CA SER A 10 28.18 -8.75 -35.76
C SER A 10 28.22 -7.23 -35.75
N LEU A 11 28.60 -6.64 -34.61
CA LEU A 11 28.64 -5.18 -34.43
C LEU A 11 30.08 -4.68 -34.37
N ASP A 12 30.37 -3.65 -35.16
CA ASP A 12 31.58 -2.85 -35.04
C ASP A 12 31.25 -1.61 -34.21
N GLN A 13 31.48 -1.68 -32.90
CA GLN A 13 31.12 -0.62 -31.97
C GLN A 13 31.92 0.68 -32.20
N GLN A 14 33.16 0.57 -32.69
CA GLN A 14 34.00 1.75 -32.96
C GLN A 14 33.49 2.52 -34.18
N LYS A 15 33.06 1.80 -35.23
CA LYS A 15 32.52 2.42 -36.44
C LYS A 15 31.00 2.61 -36.42
N ARG A 16 30.33 2.15 -35.36
CA ARG A 16 28.86 2.06 -35.24
C ARG A 16 28.22 1.39 -36.46
N ALA A 17 28.82 0.29 -36.93
CA ALA A 17 28.40 -0.41 -38.13
C ALA A 17 27.91 -1.83 -37.81
N VAL A 18 26.91 -2.28 -38.55
CA VAL A 18 26.43 -3.67 -38.52
C VAL A 18 27.08 -4.43 -39.67
N LYS A 19 27.75 -5.54 -39.35
CA LYS A 19 28.40 -6.42 -40.34
C LYS A 19 27.59 -7.69 -40.50
N PHE A 20 27.24 -8.00 -41.73
CA PHE A 20 26.62 -9.27 -42.10
C PHE A 20 27.68 -10.20 -42.68
N SER A 21 27.79 -11.43 -42.17
CA SER A 21 28.56 -12.47 -42.86
C SER A 21 27.78 -12.97 -44.07
N ALA A 22 28.47 -13.51 -45.08
CA ALA A 22 27.80 -14.15 -46.20
C ALA A 22 26.81 -15.22 -45.70
N PHE A 23 25.57 -15.14 -46.17
CA PHE A 23 24.50 -16.06 -45.82
C PHE A 23 23.57 -16.24 -47.03
N GLU A 24 22.87 -17.37 -47.07
CA GLU A 24 21.81 -17.65 -48.03
C GLU A 24 20.48 -17.70 -47.29
N LEU A 25 19.44 -17.16 -47.92
CA LEU A 25 18.09 -17.13 -47.35
C LEU A 25 17.16 -17.97 -48.22
N ASP A 26 16.80 -19.15 -47.72
CA ASP A 26 15.74 -19.98 -48.32
C ASP A 26 14.37 -19.48 -47.84
N ASN A 27 13.85 -18.46 -48.54
CA ASN A 27 12.51 -17.93 -48.29
C ASN A 27 11.82 -17.58 -49.60
N LYS A 28 10.76 -18.34 -49.92
CA LYS A 28 9.99 -18.20 -51.16
C LYS A 28 9.44 -16.79 -51.40
N ILE A 29 8.94 -16.12 -50.37
CA ILE A 29 8.34 -14.78 -50.50
C ILE A 29 9.43 -13.75 -50.83
N VAL A 30 10.56 -13.82 -50.12
CA VAL A 30 11.70 -12.92 -50.35
C VAL A 30 12.27 -13.16 -51.75
N PHE A 31 12.40 -14.42 -52.16
CA PHE A 31 12.82 -14.79 -53.50
C PHE A 31 11.90 -14.20 -54.57
N GLU A 32 10.59 -14.45 -54.49
CA GLU A 32 9.60 -13.95 -55.45
C GLU A 32 9.56 -12.41 -55.52
N PHE A 33 9.80 -11.73 -54.39
CA PHE A 33 9.90 -10.28 -54.36
C PHE A 33 11.10 -9.77 -55.18
N PHE A 34 12.30 -10.29 -54.91
CA PHE A 34 13.53 -9.84 -55.59
C PHE A 34 13.65 -10.33 -57.04
N ASP A 35 13.06 -11.49 -57.36
CA ASP A 35 13.03 -12.04 -58.71
C ASP A 35 12.36 -11.07 -59.70
N ARG A 36 11.36 -10.32 -59.24
CA ARG A 36 10.64 -9.30 -60.02
C ARG A 36 11.37 -7.97 -60.17
N GLN A 37 12.49 -7.77 -59.48
CA GLN A 37 13.22 -6.49 -59.47
C GLN A 37 14.46 -6.52 -60.38
N PRO A 38 14.80 -5.40 -61.04
CA PRO A 38 16.06 -5.27 -61.77
C PRO A 38 17.26 -5.50 -60.85
N ALA A 39 18.29 -6.19 -61.36
CA ALA A 39 19.47 -6.56 -60.57
C ALA A 39 20.13 -5.35 -59.89
N GLU A 40 20.18 -4.21 -60.58
CA GLU A 40 20.75 -2.95 -60.13
C GLU A 40 20.05 -2.35 -58.90
N GLN A 41 18.77 -2.69 -58.67
CA GLN A 41 17.97 -2.12 -57.58
C GLN A 41 17.89 -3.05 -56.36
N ARG A 42 18.32 -4.32 -56.49
CA ARG A 42 18.14 -5.33 -55.43
C ARG A 42 18.87 -4.95 -54.15
N ASP A 43 20.10 -4.44 -54.26
CA ASP A 43 20.90 -4.05 -53.09
C ASP A 43 20.22 -2.93 -52.29
N GLU A 44 19.75 -1.87 -52.95
CA GLU A 44 19.03 -0.77 -52.30
C GLU A 44 17.76 -1.27 -51.60
N LEU A 45 17.02 -2.17 -52.25
CA LEU A 45 15.81 -2.77 -51.71
C LEU A 45 16.09 -3.65 -50.48
N VAL A 46 17.23 -4.35 -50.43
CA VAL A 46 17.66 -5.08 -49.22
C VAL A 46 17.88 -4.12 -48.05
N PHE A 47 18.61 -3.02 -48.26
CA PHE A 47 18.82 -2.01 -47.21
C PHE A 47 17.50 -1.43 -46.71
N ARG A 48 16.60 -1.11 -47.63
CA ARG A 48 15.28 -0.57 -47.30
C ARG A 48 14.42 -1.58 -46.53
N ALA A 49 14.41 -2.84 -46.94
CA ALA A 49 13.66 -3.90 -46.25
C ALA A 49 14.20 -4.14 -44.83
N ILE A 50 15.53 -4.17 -44.65
CA ILE A 50 16.15 -4.28 -43.31
C ILE A 50 15.77 -3.08 -42.46
N TYR A 51 15.86 -1.87 -42.99
CA TYR A 51 15.55 -0.65 -42.25
C TYR A 51 14.09 -0.63 -41.78
N ILE A 52 13.14 -0.90 -42.68
CA ILE A 52 11.71 -0.97 -42.36
C ILE A 52 11.45 -2.09 -41.35
N GLY A 53 12.05 -3.27 -41.54
CA GLY A 53 11.90 -4.40 -40.62
C GLY A 53 12.39 -4.09 -39.21
N VAL A 54 13.54 -3.41 -39.06
CA VAL A 54 14.05 -2.98 -37.75
C VAL A 54 13.12 -1.96 -37.10
N LEU A 55 12.59 -0.99 -37.86
CA LEU A 55 11.63 -0.02 -37.35
C LEU A 55 10.34 -0.70 -36.84
N ALA A 56 9.79 -1.64 -37.60
CA ALA A 56 8.59 -2.39 -37.21
C ALA A 56 8.82 -3.19 -35.91
N LEU A 57 9.96 -3.87 -35.78
CA LEU A 57 10.32 -4.59 -34.55
C LEU A 57 10.48 -3.66 -33.34
N MET A 58 10.94 -2.43 -33.56
CA MET A 58 11.04 -1.43 -32.50
C MET A 58 9.66 -0.93 -32.04
N GLU A 59 8.73 -0.72 -32.97
CA GLU A 59 7.36 -0.30 -32.70
C GLU A 59 6.61 -1.32 -31.85
N ASP A 60 6.68 -2.61 -32.22
CA ASP A 60 6.07 -3.71 -31.46
C ASP A 60 6.61 -3.76 -30.01
N ARG A 61 7.92 -3.57 -29.84
CA ARG A 61 8.55 -3.52 -28.52
C ARG A 61 8.07 -2.34 -27.69
N LEU A 62 7.89 -1.18 -28.31
CA LEU A 62 7.36 0.02 -27.65
C LEU A 62 5.91 -0.18 -27.22
N SER A 63 5.08 -0.74 -28.10
CA SER A 63 3.68 -1.07 -27.80
C SER A 63 3.56 -2.06 -26.63
N ALA A 64 4.36 -3.13 -26.65
CA ALA A 64 4.40 -4.11 -25.56
C ALA A 64 4.89 -3.50 -24.23
N PHE A 65 5.89 -2.61 -24.29
CA PHE A 65 6.39 -1.90 -23.12
C PHE A 65 5.32 -0.99 -22.50
N LEU A 66 4.65 -0.16 -23.31
CA LEU A 66 3.59 0.74 -22.86
C LEU A 66 2.41 -0.03 -22.25
N ALA A 67 1.99 -1.12 -22.89
CA ALA A 67 0.93 -1.99 -22.37
C ALA A 67 1.31 -2.59 -21.01
N LYS A 68 2.56 -3.06 -20.86
CA LYS A 68 3.05 -3.59 -19.58
C LYS A 68 3.10 -2.52 -18.50
N THR A 69 3.62 -1.33 -18.79
CA THR A 69 3.66 -0.21 -17.85
C THR A 69 2.27 0.23 -17.43
N GLN A 70 1.30 0.30 -18.35
CA GLN A 70 -0.09 0.65 -18.05
C GLN A 70 -0.73 -0.37 -17.09
N ASN A 71 -0.51 -1.66 -17.31
CA ASN A 71 -1.02 -2.72 -16.44
C ASN A 71 -0.39 -2.69 -15.04
N GLU A 72 0.93 -2.50 -14.96
CA GLU A 72 1.64 -2.43 -13.67
C GLU A 72 1.22 -1.19 -12.86
N LEU A 73 1.12 -0.01 -13.49
CA LEU A 73 0.65 1.21 -12.82
C LEU A 73 -0.81 1.07 -12.34
N GLY A 74 -1.67 0.45 -13.16
CA GLY A 74 -3.05 0.16 -12.80
C GLY A 74 -3.16 -0.76 -11.58
N ALA A 75 -2.38 -1.84 -11.56
CA ALA A 75 -2.34 -2.77 -10.42
C ALA A 75 -1.83 -2.11 -9.14
N GLN A 76 -0.81 -1.25 -9.25
CA GLN A 76 -0.28 -0.50 -8.11
C GLN A 76 -1.32 0.49 -7.54
N LEU A 77 -2.09 1.16 -8.40
CA LEU A 77 -3.15 2.07 -7.99
C LEU A 77 -4.32 1.36 -7.30
N GLU A 78 -4.77 0.21 -7.82
CA GLU A 78 -5.81 -0.61 -7.17
C GLU A 78 -5.34 -1.16 -5.81
N SER A 79 -4.09 -1.58 -5.71
CA SER A 79 -3.50 -1.99 -4.43
C SER A 79 -3.49 -0.84 -3.41
N LEU A 80 -3.12 0.37 -3.84
CA LEU A 80 -3.11 1.56 -2.99
C LEU A 80 -4.52 1.94 -2.52
N LYS A 81 -5.52 1.83 -3.41
CA LYS A 81 -6.94 2.05 -3.08
C LYS A 81 -7.43 1.06 -2.02
N LEU A 82 -7.12 -0.24 -2.17
CA LEU A 82 -7.48 -1.27 -1.19
C LEU A 82 -6.88 -0.97 0.18
N ILE A 83 -5.58 -0.61 0.25
CA ILE A 83 -4.92 -0.24 1.52
C ILE A 83 -5.61 0.95 2.16
N PHE A 84 -5.98 1.96 1.37
CA PHE A 84 -6.67 3.14 1.87
C PHE A 84 -8.06 2.80 2.42
N GLU A 85 -8.85 2.00 1.71
CA GLU A 85 -10.17 1.53 2.16
C GLU A 85 -10.08 0.72 3.46
N MET A 86 -9.13 -0.22 3.55
CA MET A 86 -8.89 -0.99 4.78
C MET A 86 -8.49 -0.09 5.96
N LYS A 87 -7.61 0.89 5.76
CA LYS A 87 -7.22 1.84 6.81
C LYS A 87 -8.41 2.68 7.28
N LYS A 88 -9.25 3.13 6.35
CA LYS A 88 -10.48 3.86 6.65
C LYS A 88 -11.41 3.01 7.51
N GLU A 89 -11.64 1.76 7.13
CA GLU A 89 -12.50 0.83 7.87
C GLU A 89 -11.97 0.53 9.28
N ILE A 90 -10.66 0.29 9.42
CA ILE A 90 -10.01 0.11 10.73
C ILE A 90 -10.20 1.36 11.60
N PHE A 91 -9.95 2.55 11.04
CA PHE A 91 -10.10 3.81 11.78
C PHE A 91 -11.54 3.97 12.32
N PHE A 92 -12.56 3.77 11.48
CA PHE A 92 -13.95 3.83 11.91
C PHE A 92 -14.31 2.78 12.96
N LYS A 93 -13.90 1.51 12.76
CA LYS A 93 -14.17 0.44 13.73
C LYS A 93 -13.49 0.68 15.08
N THR A 94 -12.29 1.25 15.09
CA THR A 94 -11.54 1.48 16.32
C THR A 94 -12.09 2.69 17.08
N ALA A 95 -12.42 3.78 16.37
CA ALA A 95 -13.02 4.96 16.97
C ALA A 95 -14.40 4.65 17.58
N VAL A 96 -15.26 3.91 16.86
CA VAL A 96 -16.59 3.52 17.37
C VAL A 96 -16.48 2.59 18.59
N LYS A 97 -15.53 1.66 18.61
CA LYS A 97 -15.30 0.79 19.77
C LYS A 97 -14.78 1.54 20.99
N GLY A 98 -13.91 2.53 20.80
CA GLY A 98 -13.45 3.40 21.89
C GLY A 98 -14.62 4.14 22.55
N MET A 99 -15.43 4.82 21.74
CA MET A 99 -16.59 5.59 22.23
C MET A 99 -17.63 4.71 22.94
N ALA A 100 -17.98 3.54 22.39
CA ALA A 100 -18.95 2.64 23.02
C ALA A 100 -18.45 2.10 24.36
N ALA A 101 -17.16 1.80 24.46
CA ALA A 101 -16.58 1.25 25.68
C ALA A 101 -16.48 2.31 26.80
N GLU A 102 -16.21 3.58 26.47
CA GLU A 102 -16.28 4.69 27.43
C GLU A 102 -17.69 4.86 28.03
N GLU A 103 -18.73 4.73 27.20
CA GLU A 103 -20.13 4.84 27.63
C GLU A 103 -20.52 3.73 28.63
N ASP A 104 -20.06 2.50 28.39
CA ASP A 104 -20.26 1.36 29.30
C ASP A 104 -19.64 1.62 30.70
N VAL A 105 -18.43 2.19 30.74
CA VAL A 105 -17.75 2.49 32.02
C VAL A 105 -18.45 3.62 32.78
N ILE A 106 -18.93 4.65 32.07
CA ILE A 106 -19.72 5.74 32.68
C ILE A 106 -21.02 5.16 33.27
N GLY A 107 -21.69 4.27 32.54
CA GLY A 107 -22.89 3.58 33.00
C GLY A 107 -22.65 2.81 34.30
N PHE A 108 -21.59 2.00 34.34
CA PHE A 108 -21.20 1.23 35.51
C PHE A 108 -20.90 2.10 36.74
N LEU A 109 -20.17 3.21 36.55
CA LEU A 109 -19.84 4.14 37.65
C LEU A 109 -21.10 4.77 38.24
N ARG A 110 -22.02 5.24 37.39
CA ARG A 110 -23.29 5.85 37.84
C ARG A 110 -24.14 4.86 38.62
N GLU A 111 -24.23 3.62 38.14
CA GLU A 111 -24.94 2.56 38.85
C GLU A 111 -24.29 2.26 40.20
N SER A 112 -22.96 2.18 40.24
CA SER A 112 -22.20 1.94 41.48
C SER A 112 -22.38 3.06 42.51
N PHE A 113 -22.38 4.33 42.09
CA PHE A 113 -22.62 5.47 42.98
C PHE A 113 -24.03 5.41 43.56
N ARG A 114 -25.03 5.16 42.71
CA ARG A 114 -26.43 5.02 43.14
C ARG A 114 -26.63 3.86 44.11
N ALA A 115 -26.04 2.70 43.84
CA ALA A 115 -26.13 1.52 44.71
C ALA A 115 -25.51 1.77 46.09
N ARG A 116 -24.51 2.64 46.18
CA ARG A 116 -23.82 3.03 47.43
C ARG A 116 -24.39 4.28 48.09
N GLY A 117 -25.40 4.92 47.48
CA GLY A 117 -25.98 6.17 47.98
C GLY A 117 -25.05 7.37 47.86
N TRP A 118 -24.08 7.35 46.96
CA TRP A 118 -23.18 8.48 46.70
C TRP A 118 -23.83 9.44 45.70
N GLU A 119 -23.75 10.73 45.99
CA GLU A 119 -24.21 11.80 45.08
C GLU A 119 -23.14 12.20 44.04
N ASP A 120 -22.07 11.40 43.90
CA ASP A 120 -21.00 11.59 42.94
C ASP A 120 -21.52 11.49 41.49
N THR A 121 -20.90 12.22 40.56
CA THR A 121 -21.34 12.25 39.15
C THR A 121 -20.20 11.87 38.20
N ALA A 122 -20.47 10.99 37.23
CA ALA A 122 -19.56 10.65 36.13
C ALA A 122 -20.04 11.23 34.79
N GLU A 123 -19.17 11.93 34.07
CA GLU A 123 -19.42 12.60 32.78
C GLU A 123 -18.28 12.30 31.79
N PRO A 124 -18.55 12.19 30.48
CA PRO A 124 -17.49 12.09 29.48
C PRO A 124 -16.69 13.41 29.40
N THR A 125 -15.36 13.33 29.27
CA THR A 125 -14.47 14.51 29.36
C THR A 125 -14.54 15.43 28.12
N GLY A 126 -15.30 15.06 27.09
CA GLY A 126 -15.36 15.72 25.78
C GLY A 126 -15.76 17.20 25.75
N SER A 127 -16.01 17.86 26.89
CA SER A 127 -16.49 19.25 26.95
C SER A 127 -15.80 20.18 27.96
N LYS A 128 -14.77 19.76 28.72
CA LYS A 128 -14.06 20.67 29.65
C LYS A 128 -12.54 20.52 29.60
N ALA A 129 -11.87 21.53 29.04
CA ALA A 129 -10.41 21.68 29.14
C ALA A 129 -10.02 21.98 30.60
N GLY A 130 -9.07 21.20 31.15
CA GLY A 130 -8.55 21.39 32.51
C GLY A 130 -7.65 22.64 32.64
N LYS A 131 -7.46 23.11 33.88
CA LYS A 131 -6.70 24.33 34.20
C LYS A 131 -5.15 24.19 34.18
N LEU A 132 -4.61 22.98 33.96
CA LEU A 132 -3.15 22.74 34.00
C LEU A 132 -2.56 22.70 32.57
N SER A 133 -1.40 23.32 32.37
CA SER A 133 -0.70 23.36 31.08
C SER A 133 -0.15 21.99 30.70
N GLY A 134 -0.60 21.44 29.57
CA GLY A 134 -0.17 20.12 29.05
C GLY A 134 -1.08 18.95 29.42
N ASN A 135 -2.30 19.21 29.93
CA ASN A 135 -3.20 18.17 30.39
C ASN A 135 -3.66 17.21 29.28
N LYS A 136 -3.40 15.92 29.51
CA LYS A 136 -4.13 14.83 28.85
C LYS A 136 -5.59 14.92 29.30
N THR A 137 -6.47 15.20 28.35
CA THR A 137 -7.91 14.93 28.49
C THR A 137 -8.03 13.44 28.81
N GLY A 138 -8.39 13.06 30.04
CA GLY A 138 -8.76 11.66 30.31
C GLY A 138 -10.11 11.34 29.69
N ASP A 139 -10.53 10.09 29.66
CA ASP A 139 -11.76 9.69 28.96
C ASP A 139 -13.03 10.02 29.78
N ILE A 140 -12.95 9.95 31.13
CA ILE A 140 -14.10 10.18 32.04
C ILE A 140 -13.72 11.13 33.19
N LEU A 141 -14.64 12.04 33.56
CA LEU A 141 -14.56 12.92 34.72
C LEU A 141 -15.56 12.50 35.79
N CYS A 142 -15.08 12.26 37.00
CA CYS A 142 -15.91 12.02 38.19
C CYS A 142 -15.81 13.19 39.16
N ARG A 143 -16.94 13.85 39.46
CA ARG A 143 -17.03 14.90 40.48
C ARG A 143 -17.45 14.27 41.81
N VAL A 144 -16.69 14.57 42.86
CA VAL A 144 -16.96 14.09 44.22
C VAL A 144 -17.91 15.06 44.91
N ALA A 145 -19.07 14.56 45.34
CA ALA A 145 -20.10 15.35 45.99
C ALA A 145 -19.58 16.03 47.27
N GLY A 146 -20.00 17.27 47.49
CA GLY A 146 -19.59 18.07 48.66
C GLY A 146 -18.15 18.59 48.62
N THR A 147 -17.42 18.45 47.51
CA THR A 147 -16.06 18.97 47.35
C THR A 147 -15.83 19.61 45.97
N ASP A 148 -14.80 20.44 45.86
CA ASP A 148 -14.32 20.96 44.58
C ASP A 148 -13.36 19.99 43.85
N ARG A 149 -13.28 18.73 44.30
CA ARG A 149 -12.34 17.75 43.74
C ARG A 149 -12.97 16.99 42.56
N THR A 150 -12.15 16.79 41.54
CA THR A 150 -12.52 16.03 40.33
C THR A 150 -11.48 14.95 40.10
N ILE A 151 -11.93 13.72 39.84
CA ILE A 151 -11.10 12.58 39.48
C ILE A 151 -11.17 12.43 37.95
N VAL A 152 -10.01 12.31 37.32
CA VAL A 152 -9.89 12.05 35.88
C VAL A 152 -9.55 10.58 35.70
N ILE A 153 -10.34 9.85 34.93
CA ILE A 153 -10.17 8.42 34.66
C ILE A 153 -9.81 8.25 33.19
N GLU A 154 -8.71 7.55 32.94
CA GLU A 154 -8.32 7.06 31.62
C GLU A 154 -8.75 5.60 31.51
N VAL A 155 -9.49 5.26 30.47
CA VAL A 155 -9.99 3.91 30.23
C VAL A 155 -9.07 3.21 29.24
N LYS A 156 -8.40 2.15 29.69
CA LYS A 156 -7.58 1.29 28.82
C LYS A 156 -8.06 -0.14 28.88
N TYR A 157 -8.51 -0.65 27.74
CA TYR A 157 -8.84 -2.06 27.59
C TYR A 157 -7.61 -2.83 27.16
N ASP A 158 -7.06 -3.59 28.09
CA ASP A 158 -5.93 -4.47 27.83
C ASP A 158 -6.30 -5.90 28.24
N LYS A 159 -6.27 -6.81 27.27
CA LYS A 159 -6.63 -8.23 27.45
C LYS A 159 -5.67 -8.99 28.38
N SER A 160 -4.54 -8.38 28.75
CA SER A 160 -3.56 -8.98 29.66
C SER A 160 -3.92 -8.83 31.15
N TYR A 161 -4.88 -7.96 31.51
CA TYR A 161 -5.33 -7.80 32.89
C TYR A 161 -6.50 -8.73 33.22
N ARG A 162 -6.43 -9.43 34.35
CA ARG A 162 -7.55 -10.25 34.86
C ARG A 162 -8.60 -9.35 35.50
N LEU A 163 -9.87 -9.64 35.27
CA LEU A 163 -11.00 -9.03 35.97
C LEU A 163 -10.92 -9.38 37.47
N GLY A 164 -10.87 -8.37 38.34
CA GLY A 164 -10.94 -8.49 39.80
C GLY A 164 -12.12 -7.67 40.37
N ASP A 165 -12.44 -7.85 41.65
CA ASP A 165 -13.44 -7.01 42.32
C ASP A 165 -12.86 -5.60 42.54
N ILE A 166 -13.65 -4.54 42.32
CA ILE A 166 -13.23 -3.15 42.57
C ILE A 166 -12.93 -2.88 44.05
N LEU A 167 -13.39 -3.77 44.94
CA LEU A 167 -13.11 -3.74 46.38
C LEU A 167 -11.82 -4.47 46.74
N ASP A 168 -11.30 -5.33 45.86
CA ASP A 168 -10.02 -6.01 46.08
C ASP A 168 -8.88 -5.05 45.79
N LYS A 169 -8.22 -4.58 46.86
CA LYS A 169 -6.95 -3.85 46.79
C LYS A 169 -5.82 -4.82 46.49
N ASP A 170 -5.80 -5.42 45.31
CA ASP A 170 -4.61 -6.15 44.86
C ASP A 170 -3.62 -5.19 44.19
N ILE A 171 -2.76 -4.61 45.02
CA ILE A 171 -1.75 -3.60 44.67
C ILE A 171 -0.53 -4.23 43.97
N PHE A 172 -0.55 -5.55 43.72
CA PHE A 172 0.60 -6.32 43.23
C PHE A 172 0.38 -6.98 41.86
N THR A 173 -0.16 -6.25 40.88
CA THR A 173 0.03 -6.66 39.47
C THR A 173 1.36 -6.12 38.96
N LYS A 174 2.44 -6.87 39.21
CA LYS A 174 3.73 -6.67 38.52
C LYS A 174 3.53 -6.86 37.02
N LYS A 175 3.99 -5.86 36.23
CA LYS A 175 4.19 -5.97 34.78
C LYS A 175 5.04 -7.20 34.46
N ALA A 176 4.53 -8.06 33.58
CA ALA A 176 5.31 -8.95 32.73
C ALA A 176 5.13 -8.48 31.29
#